data_AF-A0A1J4XWX6-F1
#
_entry.id   AF-A0A1J4XWX6-F1
#
_cell.length_a   1.000
_cell.length_b   1.000
_cell.length_c   1.000
_cell.angle_alpha   90.00
_cell.angle_beta   90.00
_cell.angle_gamma   90.00
#
_symmetry.space_group_name_H-M   'P 1'
#
loop_
_entity.id
_entity.type
_entity.pdbx_description
1 polymer ?
#
loop_
_entity_poly.entity_id
_entity_poly.type
_entity_poly.pdbx_seq_one_letter_code
_entity_poly.pdbx_strand_id
1 'polypeptide(L)'
;MPKLPHLDPPNNPERWYTPGQVARLLDLSVETLRLYEREGLIIPFKVPSGHRRFNQLDVKWIAMIRRQIHDHKLNFSGLRFLLSMLQCWEVKDCCLGENYMDCPAKQVNHLPCWMVANTPCRAQGESCRDCKIYALAPKVDKLKEQLAVKFK
;
A
#
# COMPACT_ATOMS: atom_id res chain seq x y z
N MET A 1 -1.10 30.49 5.18
CA MET A 1 -0.42 29.24 4.75
C MET A 1 1.00 29.25 5.27
N PRO A 2 1.41 28.36 6.19
CA PRO A 2 2.80 28.34 6.62
C PRO A 2 3.67 27.83 5.47
N LYS A 3 4.72 28.58 5.12
CA LYS A 3 5.69 28.20 4.10
C LYS A 3 6.39 26.90 4.53
N LEU A 4 6.38 25.91 3.64
CA LEU A 4 7.11 24.65 3.80
C LEU A 4 8.61 24.96 4.03
N PRO A 5 9.26 24.41 5.06
CA PRO A 5 10.70 24.57 5.23
C PRO A 5 11.42 23.85 4.08
N HIS A 6 12.45 24.49 3.53
CA HIS A 6 13.27 24.06 2.39
C HIS A 6 13.35 22.53 2.27
N LEU A 7 12.54 21.97 1.36
CA LEU A 7 12.64 20.60 0.92
C LEU A 7 13.60 20.62 -0.27
N ASP A 8 14.72 19.88 -0.17
CA ASP A 8 15.67 19.64 -1.28
C ASP A 8 14.94 19.37 -2.61
N PRO A 9 15.58 19.66 -3.77
CA PRO A 9 14.90 19.77 -5.04
C PRO A 9 14.06 18.53 -5.42
N PRO A 10 12.95 18.73 -6.13
CA PRO A 10 11.84 17.77 -6.25
C PRO A 10 12.10 16.53 -7.12
N ASN A 11 13.35 16.19 -7.46
CA ASN A 11 13.62 15.27 -8.57
C ASN A 11 14.73 14.23 -8.33
N ASN A 12 14.99 13.80 -7.09
CA ASN A 12 15.84 12.62 -6.84
C ASN A 12 14.97 11.37 -6.58
N PRO A 13 14.83 10.43 -7.55
CA PRO A 13 14.07 9.19 -7.37
C PRO A 13 14.66 8.25 -6.30
N GLU A 14 15.90 8.47 -5.87
CA GLU A 14 16.56 7.71 -4.79
C GLU A 14 16.33 8.31 -3.39
N ARG A 15 15.50 9.34 -3.27
CA ARG A 15 15.29 10.01 -1.99
C ARG A 15 14.48 9.14 -1.04
N TRP A 16 15.10 8.81 0.08
CA TRP A 16 14.47 8.19 1.23
C TRP A 16 14.01 9.23 2.25
N TYR A 17 12.78 9.09 2.71
CA TYR A 17 12.13 9.93 3.72
C TYR A 17 12.01 9.16 5.04
N THR A 18 12.27 9.86 6.14
CA THR A 18 11.95 9.40 7.49
C THR A 18 10.44 9.52 7.76
N PRO A 19 9.89 8.80 8.76
CA PRO A 19 8.48 8.97 9.15
C PRO A 19 8.11 10.42 9.45
N GLY A 20 8.99 11.19 10.10
CA GLY A 20 8.75 12.60 10.41
C GLY A 20 8.66 13.50 9.17
N GLN A 21 9.49 13.22 8.15
CA GLN A 21 9.41 13.92 6.87
C GLN A 21 8.11 13.60 6.13
N VAL A 22 7.71 12.33 6.06
CA VAL A 22 6.45 11.93 5.41
C VAL A 22 5.23 12.53 6.14
N ALA A 23 5.24 12.47 7.48
CA ALA A 23 4.22 13.09 8.33
C ALA A 23 4.06 14.59 8.01
N ARG A 24 5.16 15.33 7.93
CA ARG A 24 5.15 16.75 7.55
C ARG A 24 4.68 16.98 6.10
N LEU A 25 5.13 16.16 5.15
CA LEU A 25 4.78 16.29 3.73
C LEU A 25 3.28 16.10 3.47
N LEU A 26 2.63 15.23 4.25
CA LEU A 26 1.24 14.82 4.03
C LEU A 26 0.26 15.38 5.06
N ASP A 27 0.74 16.26 5.95
CA ASP A 27 -0.02 16.79 7.07
C ASP A 27 -0.68 15.66 7.91
N LEU A 28 0.15 14.71 8.31
CA LEU A 28 -0.19 13.56 9.14
C LEU A 28 0.65 13.54 10.41
N SER A 29 0.20 12.81 11.43
CA SER A 29 1.06 12.48 12.57
C SER A 29 1.93 11.25 12.25
N VAL A 30 3.09 11.12 12.90
CA VAL A 30 3.91 9.90 12.84
C VAL A 30 3.13 8.69 13.37
N GLU A 31 2.24 8.90 14.34
CA GLU A 31 1.38 7.83 14.87
C GLU A 31 0.36 7.35 13.85
N THR A 32 -0.15 8.23 12.98
CA THR A 32 -1.02 7.83 11.85
C THR A 32 -0.29 6.92 10.88
N LEU A 33 0.98 7.19 10.57
CA LEU A 33 1.80 6.30 9.73
C LEU A 33 1.99 4.93 10.38
N ARG A 34 2.23 4.89 11.69
CA ARG A 34 2.34 3.63 12.45
C ARG A 34 1.02 2.88 12.49
N LEU A 35 -0.10 3.59 12.61
CA LEU A 35 -1.43 3.00 12.51
C LEU A 35 -1.64 2.34 11.15
N TYR A 36 -1.33 3.02 10.04
CA TYR A 36 -1.44 2.42 8.71
C TYR A 36 -0.55 1.18 8.54
N GLU A 37 0.64 1.14 9.13
CA GLU A 37 1.50 -0.04 9.14
C GLU A 37 0.88 -1.18 9.95
N ARG A 38 0.37 -0.90 11.17
CA ARG A 38 -0.29 -1.90 12.03
C ARG A 38 -1.53 -2.50 11.37
N GLU A 39 -2.28 -1.68 10.62
CA GLU A 39 -3.47 -2.10 9.87
C GLU A 39 -3.12 -2.83 8.56
N GLY A 40 -1.83 -3.04 8.26
CA GLY A 40 -1.35 -3.77 7.08
C GLY A 40 -1.55 -3.03 5.75
N LEU A 41 -1.85 -1.72 5.80
CA LEU A 41 -2.04 -0.90 4.62
C LEU A 41 -0.71 -0.50 3.98
N ILE A 42 0.34 -0.33 4.79
CA ILE A 42 1.68 0.01 4.30
C ILE A 42 2.73 -0.97 4.83
N ILE A 43 3.73 -1.28 4.00
CA ILE A 43 4.90 -2.09 4.37
C ILE A 43 6.13 -1.19 4.25
N PRO A 44 6.65 -0.58 5.33
CA PRO A 44 7.80 0.32 5.25
C PRO A 44 9.11 -0.43 4.94
N PHE A 45 10.07 0.26 4.32
CA PHE A 45 11.44 -0.22 4.32
C PHE A 45 12.03 -0.04 5.71
N LYS A 46 12.77 -1.03 6.22
CA LYS A 46 13.54 -0.90 7.45
C LYS A 46 15.02 -1.03 7.10
N VAL A 47 15.79 0.00 7.41
CA VAL A 47 17.26 -0.08 7.32
C VAL A 47 17.80 -1.05 8.37
N PRO A 48 19.06 -1.54 8.28
CA PRO A 48 19.62 -2.47 9.26
C PRO A 48 19.52 -2.02 10.71
N SER A 49 19.54 -0.70 10.97
CA SER A 49 19.33 -0.14 12.32
C SER A 49 17.87 -0.21 12.82
N GLY A 50 16.95 -0.80 12.06
CA GLY A 50 15.53 -0.94 12.37
C GLY A 50 14.68 0.30 12.08
N HIS A 51 15.28 1.42 11.67
CA HIS A 51 14.54 2.64 11.35
C HIS A 51 13.76 2.52 10.04
N ARG A 52 12.55 3.09 10.03
CA ARG A 52 11.71 3.14 8.83
C ARG A 52 12.24 4.15 7.82
N ARG A 53 12.12 3.81 6.54
CA ARG A 53 12.30 4.72 5.42
C ARG A 53 11.18 4.51 4.41
N PHE A 54 10.85 5.59 3.73
CA PHE A 54 9.81 5.64 2.71
C PHE A 54 10.41 6.26 1.46
N ASN A 55 10.16 5.71 0.29
CA ASN A 55 10.54 6.34 -0.98
C ASN A 55 9.37 7.17 -1.53
N GLN A 56 9.54 7.76 -2.71
CA GLN A 56 8.50 8.58 -3.33
C GLN A 56 7.20 7.79 -3.63
N LEU A 57 7.30 6.49 -3.94
CA LEU A 57 6.13 5.64 -4.18
C LEU A 57 5.34 5.41 -2.89
N ASP A 58 6.03 5.20 -1.77
CA ASP A 58 5.39 5.11 -0.46
C ASP A 58 4.66 6.40 -0.09
N VAL A 59 5.27 7.57 -0.35
CA VAL A 59 4.62 8.87 -0.07
C VAL A 59 3.33 9.02 -0.89
N LYS A 60 3.36 8.65 -2.18
CA LYS A 60 2.17 8.63 -3.04
C LYS A 60 1.11 7.65 -2.52
N TRP A 61 1.52 6.47 -2.07
CA TRP A 61 0.65 5.46 -1.49
C TRP A 61 -0.06 5.96 -0.23
N ILE A 62 0.69 6.55 0.70
CA ILE A 62 0.17 7.08 1.96
C ILE A 62 -0.77 8.26 1.70
N ALA A 63 -0.43 9.14 0.75
CA ALA A 63 -1.33 10.23 0.34
C ALA A 63 -2.67 9.70 -0.20
N MET A 64 -2.62 8.60 -0.98
CA MET A 64 -3.81 7.93 -1.49
C MET A 64 -4.66 7.35 -0.35
N ILE A 65 -4.06 6.60 0.57
CA ILE A 65 -4.76 6.07 1.77
C ILE A 65 -5.46 7.20 2.53
N ARG A 66 -4.73 8.30 2.81
CA ARG A 66 -5.27 9.47 3.49
C ARG A 66 -6.50 10.01 2.76
N ARG A 67 -6.42 10.19 1.42
CA ARG A 67 -7.54 10.67 0.60
C ARG A 67 -8.75 9.74 0.69
N GLN A 68 -8.56 8.43 0.62
CA GLN A 68 -9.67 7.47 0.73
C GLN A 68 -10.40 7.53 2.08
N ILE A 69 -9.64 7.73 3.16
CA ILE A 69 -10.21 7.84 4.51
C ILE A 69 -10.93 9.18 4.68
N HIS A 70 -10.26 10.29 4.34
CA HIS A 70 -10.79 11.62 4.62
C HIS A 70 -11.88 12.06 3.65
N ASP A 71 -11.69 11.82 2.36
CA ASP A 71 -12.55 12.37 1.31
C ASP A 71 -13.63 11.36 0.95
N HIS A 72 -13.26 10.08 0.82
CA HIS A 72 -14.19 9.01 0.47
C HIS A 72 -14.77 8.25 1.66
N LYS A 73 -14.43 8.63 2.91
CA LYS A 73 -14.98 8.05 4.15
C LYS A 73 -14.84 6.53 4.26
N LEU A 74 -13.82 5.95 3.62
CA LEU A 74 -13.52 4.53 3.78
C LEU A 74 -12.81 4.30 5.11
N ASN A 75 -13.22 3.24 5.81
CA ASN A 75 -12.46 2.74 6.97
C ASN A 75 -11.39 1.73 6.52
N PHE A 76 -10.56 1.26 7.46
CA PHE A 76 -9.48 0.33 7.15
C PHE A 76 -9.97 -1.02 6.61
N SER A 77 -11.11 -1.52 7.10
CA SER A 77 -11.71 -2.75 6.56
C SER A 77 -12.13 -2.59 5.11
N GLY A 78 -12.76 -1.46 4.76
CA GLY A 78 -13.12 -1.12 3.39
C GLY A 78 -11.90 -1.00 2.48
N LEU A 79 -10.82 -0.37 2.95
CA LEU A 79 -9.56 -0.30 2.21
C LEU A 79 -8.95 -1.69 1.97
N ARG A 80 -8.89 -2.55 2.99
CA ARG A 80 -8.37 -3.92 2.85
C ARG A 80 -9.20 -4.75 1.87
N PHE A 81 -10.52 -4.61 1.91
CA PHE A 81 -11.41 -5.23 0.94
C PHE A 81 -11.23 -4.69 -0.48
N LEU A 82 -10.97 -3.39 -0.65
CA LEU A 82 -10.64 -2.86 -1.98
C LEU A 82 -9.32 -3.45 -2.51
N LEU A 83 -8.33 -3.59 -1.63
CA LEU A 83 -7.01 -4.09 -1.97
C LEU A 83 -6.98 -5.62 -2.20
N SER A 84 -7.91 -6.37 -1.63
CA SER A 84 -8.05 -7.83 -1.89
C SER A 84 -8.50 -8.13 -3.31
N MET A 85 -9.07 -7.16 -4.02
CA MET A 85 -9.43 -7.31 -5.43
C MET A 85 -8.24 -7.31 -6.38
N LEU A 86 -7.02 -7.02 -5.91
CA LEU A 86 -5.81 -7.11 -6.72
C LEU A 86 -5.45 -8.57 -7.03
N GLN A 87 -5.60 -8.95 -8.30
CA GLN A 87 -5.41 -10.31 -8.77
C GLN A 87 -3.98 -10.52 -9.24
N CYS A 88 -3.19 -11.28 -8.47
CA CYS A 88 -1.75 -11.39 -8.76
C CYS A 88 -1.43 -12.10 -10.08
N TRP A 89 -2.26 -13.09 -10.43
CA TRP A 89 -2.13 -13.92 -11.63
C TRP A 89 -2.39 -13.17 -12.94
N GLU A 90 -3.06 -12.00 -12.89
CA GLU A 90 -3.26 -11.16 -14.09
C GLU A 90 -2.07 -10.22 -14.36
N VAL A 91 -1.19 -10.04 -13.38
CA VAL A 91 -0.18 -8.97 -13.36
C VAL A 91 1.25 -9.52 -13.42
N LYS A 92 1.49 -10.68 -12.82
CA LYS A 92 2.80 -11.32 -12.82
C LYS A 92 2.70 -12.82 -13.00
N ASP A 93 3.80 -13.43 -13.38
CA ASP A 93 3.96 -14.89 -13.45
C ASP A 93 3.77 -15.47 -12.04
N CYS A 94 2.58 -16.00 -11.79
CA CYS A 94 2.21 -16.54 -10.49
C CYS A 94 3.01 -17.83 -10.25
N CYS A 95 3.60 -17.96 -9.06
CA CYS A 95 4.30 -19.17 -8.63
C CYS A 95 3.42 -20.45 -8.62
N LEU A 96 2.09 -20.31 -8.70
CA LEU A 96 1.15 -21.43 -8.84
C LEU A 96 0.71 -21.69 -10.30
N GLY A 97 1.08 -20.83 -11.25
CA GLY A 97 0.67 -20.95 -12.65
C GLY A 97 -0.86 -21.08 -12.80
N GLU A 98 -1.29 -22.13 -13.49
CA GLU A 98 -2.71 -22.47 -13.71
C GLU A 98 -3.46 -22.80 -12.41
N ASN A 99 -2.76 -23.22 -11.36
CA ASN A 99 -3.34 -23.55 -10.05
C ASN A 99 -3.52 -22.32 -9.14
N TYR A 100 -3.55 -21.10 -9.69
CA TYR A 100 -3.71 -19.87 -8.90
C TYR A 100 -4.98 -19.85 -8.03
N MET A 101 -6.00 -20.65 -8.38
CA MET A 101 -7.23 -20.81 -7.60
C MET A 101 -6.98 -21.42 -6.21
N ASP A 102 -5.91 -22.21 -6.07
CA ASP A 102 -5.52 -22.82 -4.80
C ASP A 102 -4.75 -21.86 -3.87
N CYS A 103 -4.49 -20.63 -4.34
CA CYS A 103 -3.80 -19.63 -3.54
C CYS A 103 -4.63 -19.26 -2.30
N PRO A 104 -4.06 -19.29 -1.08
CA PRO A 104 -4.77 -18.84 0.12
C PRO A 104 -5.26 -17.39 0.02
N ALA A 105 -4.54 -16.52 -0.71
CA ALA A 105 -4.99 -15.15 -0.95
C ALA A 105 -6.19 -15.04 -1.92
N LYS A 106 -6.45 -16.06 -2.75
CA LYS A 106 -7.68 -16.14 -3.55
C LYS A 106 -8.88 -16.50 -2.68
N GLN A 107 -8.66 -17.37 -1.70
CA GLN A 107 -9.70 -17.85 -0.78
C GLN A 107 -10.09 -16.81 0.27
N VAL A 108 -9.19 -15.85 0.57
CA VAL A 108 -9.45 -14.74 1.51
C VAL A 108 -9.81 -13.45 0.76
N ASN A 109 -11.10 -13.13 0.71
CA ASN A 109 -11.62 -12.01 -0.08
C ASN A 109 -11.61 -10.63 0.63
N HIS A 110 -11.18 -10.53 1.88
CA HIS A 110 -11.25 -9.30 2.67
C HIS A 110 -9.87 -8.74 3.09
N LEU A 111 -8.79 -9.44 2.71
CA LEU A 111 -7.42 -9.02 2.95
C LEU A 111 -6.64 -9.02 1.63
N PRO A 112 -5.78 -8.04 1.40
CA PRO A 112 -4.83 -8.13 0.29
C PRO A 112 -3.83 -9.26 0.50
N CYS A 113 -3.27 -9.78 -0.59
CA CYS A 113 -2.40 -10.96 -0.55
C CYS A 113 -1.19 -10.80 0.39
N TRP A 114 -0.68 -9.58 0.57
CA TRP A 114 0.45 -9.28 1.46
C TRP A 114 0.08 -9.27 2.96
N MET A 115 -1.19 -9.43 3.32
CA MET A 115 -1.61 -9.67 4.70
C MET A 115 -1.90 -11.16 4.98
N VAL A 116 -1.92 -12.00 3.95
CA VAL A 116 -2.19 -13.43 4.09
C VAL A 116 -0.87 -14.16 4.41
N ALA A 117 -0.81 -14.80 5.58
CA ALA A 117 0.43 -15.34 6.15
C ALA A 117 1.08 -16.44 5.29
N ASN A 118 0.27 -17.30 4.67
CA ASN A 118 0.73 -18.55 4.03
C ASN A 118 0.64 -18.52 2.50
N THR A 119 0.92 -17.38 1.87
CA THR A 119 0.94 -17.31 0.41
C THR A 119 2.18 -18.04 -0.15
N PRO A 120 2.07 -18.82 -1.25
CA PRO A 120 3.20 -19.55 -1.81
C PRO A 120 4.36 -18.64 -2.22
N CYS A 121 4.09 -17.46 -2.77
CA CYS A 121 5.14 -16.49 -3.11
C CYS A 121 5.94 -16.04 -1.88
N ARG A 122 5.28 -15.82 -0.73
CA ARG A 122 5.97 -15.50 0.53
C ARG A 122 6.77 -16.69 1.03
N ALA A 123 6.23 -17.91 0.95
CA ALA A 123 6.94 -19.13 1.34
C ALA A 123 8.20 -19.37 0.49
N GLN A 124 8.19 -18.92 -0.77
CA GLN A 124 9.33 -18.94 -1.68
C GLN A 124 10.33 -17.78 -1.45
N GLY A 125 10.10 -16.93 -0.44
CA GLY A 125 11.01 -15.84 -0.07
C GLY A 125 10.76 -14.51 -0.80
N GLU A 126 9.65 -14.36 -1.54
CA GLU A 126 9.33 -13.07 -2.16
C GLU A 126 9.01 -11.99 -1.12
N SER A 127 9.65 -10.82 -1.28
CA SER A 127 9.31 -9.61 -0.52
C SER A 127 8.02 -9.00 -1.04
N CYS A 128 6.98 -8.90 -0.18
CA CYS A 128 5.74 -8.23 -0.56
C CYS A 128 5.95 -6.73 -0.87
N ARG A 129 6.93 -6.08 -0.25
CA ARG A 129 7.24 -4.67 -0.51
C ARG A 129 7.73 -4.43 -1.94
N ASP A 130 8.49 -5.40 -2.46
CA ASP A 130 9.08 -5.33 -3.80
C ASP A 130 8.23 -6.05 -4.86
N CYS A 131 7.08 -6.59 -4.45
CA CYS A 131 6.15 -7.30 -5.32
C CYS A 131 5.37 -6.35 -6.23
N LYS A 132 5.23 -6.71 -7.51
CA LYS A 132 4.45 -5.98 -8.52
C LYS A 132 3.00 -5.70 -8.07
N ILE A 133 2.42 -6.59 -7.26
CA ILE A 133 1.04 -6.45 -6.78
C ILE A 133 0.90 -5.36 -5.73
N TYR A 134 1.82 -5.29 -4.78
CA TYR A 134 1.85 -4.22 -3.78
C TYR A 134 2.12 -2.86 -4.45
N ALA A 135 2.98 -2.82 -5.48
CA ALA A 135 3.23 -1.60 -6.25
C ALA A 135 2.00 -1.07 -7.01
N LEU A 136 0.98 -1.91 -7.26
CA LEU A 136 -0.29 -1.48 -7.85
C LEU A 136 -1.26 -0.88 -6.84
N ALA A 137 -1.06 -1.08 -5.53
CA ALA A 137 -1.97 -0.60 -4.50
C ALA A 137 -2.37 0.88 -4.69
N PRO A 138 -1.45 1.85 -4.97
CA PRO A 138 -1.83 3.25 -5.16
C PRO A 138 -2.78 3.54 -6.32
N LYS A 139 -2.94 2.60 -7.25
CA LYS A 139 -3.80 2.75 -8.45
C LYS A 139 -5.24 2.26 -8.23
N VAL A 140 -5.57 1.72 -7.06
CA VAL A 140 -6.96 1.28 -6.75
C VAL A 140 -7.89 2.46 -6.44
N ASP A 141 -7.41 3.69 -6.56
CA ASP A 141 -8.08 4.89 -6.08
C ASP A 141 -9.39 5.21 -6.81
N LYS A 142 -9.45 4.91 -8.10
CA LYS A 142 -10.65 5.12 -8.94
C LYS A 142 -11.72 4.04 -8.77
N LEU A 143 -11.42 2.97 -8.01
CA LEU A 143 -12.31 1.81 -7.96
C LEU A 143 -13.63 2.12 -7.26
N LYS A 144 -13.64 2.98 -6.23
CA LYS A 144 -14.89 3.39 -5.57
C LYS A 144 -15.79 4.18 -6.52
N GLU A 145 -15.23 5.07 -7.33
CA GLU A 145 -16.00 5.84 -8.33
C GLU A 145 -16.57 4.90 -9.41
N GLN A 146 -15.77 3.94 -9.88
CA GLN A 146 -16.20 2.93 -10.85
C GLN A 146 -17.28 1.98 -10.28
N LEU A 147 -17.22 1.66 -8.99
CA LEU A 147 -18.23 0.83 -8.31
C LEU A 147 -19.48 1.64 -7.98
N ALA A 148 -19.36 2.92 -7.64
CA ALA A 148 -20.50 3.80 -7.34
C ALA A 148 -21.41 4.04 -8.54
N VAL A 149 -20.87 3.95 -9.78
CA VAL A 149 -21.67 4.00 -11.01
C VAL A 149 -22.53 2.75 -11.20
N LYS A 150 -22.14 1.60 -10.64
CA LYS A 150 -22.88 0.32 -10.82
C LYS A 150 -24.08 0.16 -9.89
N PHE A 151 -24.29 1.08 -8.94
CA PHE A 151 -25.40 1.04 -7.97
C PHE A 151 -26.34 2.26 -8.07
N LYS A 152 -26.37 2.93 -9.23
CA LYS A 152 -27.38 3.93 -9.57
C LYS A 152 -28.31 3.41 -10.65
#